data_AF-A0AAX2S2A7-F1
#
_entry.id   AF-A0AAX2S2A7-F1
#
_cell.length_a   1.000
_cell.length_b   1.000
_cell.length_c   1.000
_cell.angle_alpha   90.00
_cell.angle_beta   90.00
_cell.angle_gamma   90.00
#
_symmetry.space_group_name_H-M   'P 1'
#
loop_
_entity.id
_entity.type
_entity.pdbx_description
1 polymer ?
#
loop_
_entity_poly.entity_id
_entity_poly.type
_entity_poly.pdbx_seq_one_letter_code
_entity_poly.pdbx_strand_id
1 'polypeptide(L)'
;MKIYFKDGFYMSHIHNNIPQGAVEISEDLYRSLLMGQSEGKQIITDENGYPQLAEPQPSPFHHIEKGQWVISPENQTAHLTQVRAEMREKINALRDEKINGGVFVEAVGKWIDTDATAERNILSVKASYDLFGDM
;
A
#
# COMPACT_ATOMS: atom_id res chain seq x y z
N MET A 1 4.05 22.98 -36.30
CA MET A 1 3.83 21.59 -35.85
C MET A 1 2.64 21.60 -34.90
N LYS A 2 1.64 20.73 -35.07
CA LYS A 2 0.51 20.66 -34.15
C LYS A 2 0.64 19.47 -33.21
N ILE A 3 0.42 19.72 -31.93
CA ILE A 3 0.49 18.73 -30.85
C ILE A 3 -0.91 18.62 -30.25
N TYR A 4 -1.36 17.39 -30.07
CA TYR A 4 -2.65 17.05 -29.50
C TYR A 4 -2.46 16.18 -28.26
N PHE A 5 -3.36 16.28 -27.30
CA PHE A 5 -3.33 15.47 -26.09
C PHE A 5 -4.65 14.73 -25.89
N LYS A 6 -4.57 13.42 -25.65
CA LYS A 6 -5.65 12.57 -25.14
C LYS A 6 -5.07 11.30 -24.53
N ASP A 7 -4.96 11.24 -23.21
CA ASP A 7 -4.32 10.12 -22.49
C ASP A 7 -2.89 9.82 -23.01
N GLY A 8 -2.25 10.82 -23.61
CA GLY A 8 -1.02 10.68 -24.39
C GLY A 8 -0.87 11.79 -25.43
N PHE A 9 0.35 11.97 -25.94
CA PHE A 9 0.68 13.00 -26.93
C PHE A 9 0.61 12.48 -28.36
N TYR A 10 -0.05 13.23 -29.24
CA TYR A 10 -0.17 12.95 -30.66
C TYR A 10 0.33 14.14 -31.47
N MET A 11 1.22 13.90 -32.41
CA MET A 11 1.76 14.96 -33.28
C MET A 11 1.25 14.79 -34.70
N SER A 12 0.72 15.86 -35.29
CA SER A 12 0.05 15.82 -36.60
C SER A 12 0.91 15.37 -37.78
N HIS A 13 2.23 15.37 -37.64
CA HIS A 13 3.19 15.00 -38.68
C HIS A 13 3.79 13.60 -38.47
N ILE A 14 3.55 12.98 -37.30
CA ILE A 14 4.00 11.62 -36.95
C ILE A 14 2.81 10.68 -36.92
N HIS A 15 1.68 11.15 -36.40
CA HIS A 15 0.48 10.35 -36.18
C HIS A 15 -0.56 10.66 -37.26
N ASN A 16 -0.89 9.64 -38.07
CA ASN A 16 -1.89 9.76 -39.12
C ASN A 16 -3.33 9.76 -38.58
N ASN A 17 -3.53 9.20 -37.37
CA ASN A 17 -4.80 9.16 -36.68
C ASN A 17 -4.67 9.83 -35.31
N ILE A 18 -5.35 10.95 -35.15
CA ILE A 18 -5.50 11.64 -33.87
C ILE A 18 -6.85 11.22 -33.29
N PRO A 19 -6.91 10.75 -32.04
CA PRO A 19 -8.17 10.36 -31.41
C PRO A 19 -9.20 11.50 -31.40
N GLN A 20 -10.47 11.16 -31.62
CA GLN A 20 -11.56 12.11 -31.46
C GLN A 20 -11.63 12.61 -30.02
N GLY A 21 -11.74 13.92 -29.83
CA GLY A 21 -11.72 14.55 -28.51
C GLY A 21 -10.32 14.88 -27.98
N ALA A 22 -9.26 14.68 -28.77
CA ALA A 22 -7.95 15.20 -28.42
C ALA A 22 -7.92 16.73 -28.54
N VAL A 23 -7.34 17.38 -27.53
CA VAL A 23 -7.23 18.85 -27.48
C VAL A 23 -5.90 19.28 -28.09
N GLU A 24 -5.92 20.35 -28.90
CA GLU A 24 -4.68 20.95 -29.43
C GLU A 24 -3.99 21.73 -28.30
N ILE A 25 -2.70 21.47 -28.10
CA ILE A 25 -1.87 22.16 -27.09
C ILE A 25 -0.71 22.90 -27.75
N SER A 26 -0.24 23.96 -27.08
CA SER A 26 0.93 24.70 -27.54
C SER A 26 2.22 23.89 -27.34
N GLU A 27 3.25 24.22 -28.12
CA GLU A 27 4.57 23.60 -27.98
C GLU A 27 5.22 23.92 -26.62
N ASP A 28 5.00 25.14 -26.10
CA ASP A 28 5.50 25.55 -24.78
C ASP A 28 4.85 24.75 -23.64
N LEU A 29 3.55 24.49 -23.75
CA LEU A 29 2.83 23.64 -22.79
C LEU A 29 3.36 22.21 -22.87
N TYR A 30 3.51 21.65 -24.07
CA TYR A 30 4.09 20.33 -24.29
C TYR A 30 5.49 20.18 -23.64
N ARG A 31 6.38 21.16 -23.86
CA ARG A 31 7.73 21.17 -23.25
C ARG A 31 7.67 21.25 -21.74
N SER A 32 6.79 22.10 -21.20
CA SER A 32 6.59 22.24 -19.75
C SER A 32 6.10 20.94 -19.11
N LEU A 33 5.17 20.24 -19.77
CA LEU A 33 4.66 18.94 -19.31
C LEU A 33 5.76 17.87 -19.28
N LEU A 34 6.60 17.80 -20.32
CA LEU A 34 7.73 16.87 -20.36
C LEU A 34 8.77 17.18 -19.28
N MET A 35 9.05 18.46 -19.04
CA MET A 35 9.96 18.89 -17.99
C MET A 35 9.41 18.48 -16.62
N GLY A 36 8.13 18.76 -16.34
CA GLY A 36 7.50 18.33 -15.10
C GLY A 36 7.51 16.81 -14.94
N GLN A 37 7.29 16.05 -16.00
CA GLN A 37 7.41 14.59 -15.97
C GLN A 37 8.82 14.13 -15.62
N SER A 38 9.86 14.80 -16.15
CA SER A 38 11.26 14.51 -15.80
C SER A 38 11.62 14.87 -14.35
N GLU A 39 10.90 15.82 -13.74
CA GLU A 39 11.00 16.16 -12.32
C GLU A 39 10.25 15.17 -11.41
N GLY A 40 9.54 14.19 -11.99
CA GLY A 40 8.78 13.17 -11.25
C GLY A 40 7.29 13.47 -11.08
N LYS A 41 6.78 14.54 -11.69
CA LYS A 41 5.33 14.83 -11.73
C LYS A 41 4.62 13.92 -12.71
N GLN A 42 3.32 13.77 -12.53
CA GLN A 42 2.44 13.04 -13.44
C GLN A 42 1.63 14.01 -14.30
N ILE A 43 1.43 13.64 -15.56
CA ILE A 43 0.55 14.37 -16.46
C ILE A 43 -0.84 13.80 -16.30
N ILE A 44 -1.78 14.63 -15.88
CA ILE A 44 -3.17 14.28 -15.61
C ILE A 44 -4.08 15.08 -16.53
N THR A 45 -5.26 14.55 -16.80
CA THR A 45 -6.27 15.23 -17.64
C THR A 45 -7.26 15.96 -16.74
N ASP A 46 -7.51 17.23 -17.02
CA ASP A 46 -8.54 18.00 -16.33
C ASP A 46 -9.97 17.71 -16.85
N GLU A 47 -10.97 18.34 -16.24
CA GLU A 47 -12.38 18.19 -16.61
C GLU A 47 -12.71 18.66 -18.04
N ASN A 48 -11.84 19.48 -18.65
CA ASN A 48 -11.98 19.99 -20.01
C ASN A 48 -11.14 19.20 -21.03
N GLY A 49 -10.43 18.15 -20.61
CA GLY A 49 -9.57 17.36 -21.46
C GLY A 49 -8.14 17.90 -21.62
N TYR A 50 -7.78 18.98 -20.93
CA TYR A 50 -6.44 19.56 -21.02
C TYR A 50 -5.44 18.88 -20.08
N PRO A 51 -4.19 18.69 -20.54
CA PRO A 51 -3.14 18.13 -19.69
C PRO A 51 -2.69 19.14 -18.64
N GLN A 52 -2.57 18.68 -17.40
CA GLN A 52 -2.01 19.44 -16.28
C GLN A 52 -0.94 18.60 -15.55
N LEU A 53 0.00 19.26 -14.90
CA LEU A 53 0.97 18.59 -14.02
C LEU A 53 0.38 18.43 -12.63
N ALA A 54 0.43 17.22 -12.11
CA ALA A 54 0.16 16.92 -10.72
C ALA A 54 1.37 16.26 -10.07
N GLU A 55 1.51 16.40 -8.76
CA GLU A 55 2.46 15.62 -7.97
C GLU A 55 2.20 14.11 -8.16
N PRO A 56 3.19 13.23 -7.92
CA PRO A 56 2.97 11.79 -8.04
C PRO A 56 1.90 11.30 -7.07
N GLN A 57 1.12 10.31 -7.52
CA GLN A 57 0.09 9.67 -6.70
C GLN A 57 0.67 9.17 -5.36
N PRO A 58 0.19 9.65 -4.20
CA PRO A 58 0.76 9.26 -2.90
C PRO A 58 0.50 7.80 -2.54
N SER A 59 -0.67 7.26 -2.90
CA SER A 59 -0.98 5.84 -2.74
C SER A 59 -2.07 5.41 -3.73
N PRO A 60 -2.22 4.11 -4.03
CA PRO A 60 -3.24 3.58 -4.95
C PRO A 60 -4.69 3.94 -4.57
N PHE A 61 -4.90 4.36 -3.32
CA PHE A 61 -6.19 4.74 -2.75
C PHE A 61 -6.56 6.20 -3.02
N HIS A 62 -5.61 7.01 -3.47
CA HIS A 62 -5.85 8.39 -3.85
C HIS A 62 -6.37 8.45 -5.28
N HIS A 63 -7.43 9.22 -5.51
CA HIS A 63 -7.92 9.57 -6.83
C HIS A 63 -7.83 11.08 -7.03
N ILE A 64 -7.83 11.50 -8.29
CA ILE A 64 -7.76 12.93 -8.62
C ILE A 64 -9.16 13.51 -8.56
N GLU A 65 -9.36 14.51 -7.71
CA GLU A 65 -10.53 15.39 -7.76
C GLU A 65 -10.04 16.83 -7.97
N LYS A 66 -10.49 17.48 -9.05
CA LYS A 66 -10.15 18.88 -9.36
C LYS A 66 -8.63 19.18 -9.36
N GLY A 67 -7.83 18.23 -9.84
CA GLY A 67 -6.37 18.37 -9.90
C GLY A 67 -5.65 18.14 -8.57
N GLN A 68 -6.34 17.70 -7.51
CA GLN A 68 -5.74 17.34 -6.23
C GLN A 68 -5.94 15.85 -5.93
N TRP A 69 -4.95 15.24 -5.30
CA TRP A 69 -5.06 13.87 -4.80
C TRP A 69 -5.93 13.85 -3.55
N VAL A 70 -7.12 13.29 -3.68
CA VAL A 70 -8.09 13.11 -2.60
C VAL A 70 -8.22 11.63 -2.31
N ILE A 71 -8.45 11.28 -1.05
CA ILE A 71 -8.78 9.92 -0.63
C ILE A 71 -10.21 9.92 -0.09
N SER A 72 -11.04 8.99 -0.57
CA SER A 72 -12.38 8.82 -0.02
C SER A 72 -12.32 8.22 1.39
N PRO A 73 -13.33 8.46 2.26
CA PRO A 73 -13.37 7.85 3.59
C PRO A 73 -13.30 6.31 3.54
N GLU A 74 -13.97 5.70 2.57
CA GLU A 74 -13.96 4.26 2.33
C GLU A 74 -12.54 3.76 1.99
N ASN A 75 -11.87 4.40 1.03
CA ASN A 75 -10.50 4.07 0.64
C ASN A 75 -9.51 4.30 1.77
N GLN A 76 -9.73 5.31 2.61
CA GLN A 76 -8.92 5.54 3.81
C GLN A 76 -9.05 4.39 4.82
N THR A 77 -10.26 3.90 5.07
CA THR A 77 -10.45 2.75 5.97
C THR A 77 -9.85 1.46 5.41
N ALA A 78 -9.96 1.25 4.09
CA ALA A 78 -9.34 0.11 3.41
C ALA A 78 -7.80 0.18 3.51
N HIS A 79 -7.22 1.33 3.20
CA HIS A 79 -5.78 1.57 3.32
C HIS A 79 -5.28 1.34 4.75
N LEU A 80 -5.97 1.89 5.76
CA LEU A 80 -5.62 1.68 7.17
C LEU A 80 -5.70 0.20 7.57
N THR A 81 -6.69 -0.53 7.08
CA THR A 81 -6.85 -1.95 7.37
C THR A 81 -5.71 -2.77 6.76
N GLN A 82 -5.34 -2.48 5.51
CA GLN A 82 -4.21 -3.11 4.84
C GLN A 82 -2.89 -2.83 5.57
N VAL A 83 -2.59 -1.56 5.86
CA VAL A 83 -1.37 -1.17 6.57
C VAL A 83 -1.29 -1.82 7.96
N ARG A 84 -2.42 -1.93 8.67
CA ARG A 84 -2.49 -2.64 9.97
C ARG A 84 -2.22 -4.13 9.82
N ALA A 85 -2.75 -4.77 8.79
CA ALA A 85 -2.52 -6.19 8.52
C ALA A 85 -1.03 -6.46 8.22
N GLU A 86 -0.43 -5.69 7.31
CA GLU A 86 0.99 -5.77 6.98
C GLU A 86 1.88 -5.52 8.21
N MET A 87 1.54 -4.53 9.04
CA MET A 87 2.29 -4.25 10.26
C MET A 87 2.14 -5.39 11.28
N ARG A 88 0.95 -5.98 11.40
CA ARG A 88 0.72 -7.15 12.26
C ARG A 88 1.52 -8.36 11.79
N GLU A 89 1.59 -8.60 10.49
CA GLU A 89 2.41 -9.67 9.91
C GLU A 89 3.89 -9.42 10.20
N LYS A 90 4.40 -8.20 10.04
CA LYS A 90 5.78 -7.85 10.41
C LYS A 90 6.06 -8.03 11.90
N ILE A 91 5.12 -7.64 12.76
CA ILE A 91 5.24 -7.85 14.21
C ILE A 91 5.27 -9.34 14.54
N ASN A 92 4.39 -10.14 13.92
CA ASN A 92 4.37 -11.58 14.11
C ASN A 92 5.64 -12.24 13.59
N ALA A 93 6.13 -11.87 12.41
CA ALA A 93 7.39 -12.37 11.87
C ALA A 93 8.57 -12.02 12.78
N LEU A 94 8.65 -10.77 13.26
CA LEU A 94 9.66 -10.36 14.24
C LEU A 94 9.49 -11.08 15.59
N ARG A 95 8.25 -11.37 15.97
CA ARG A 95 7.95 -12.16 17.16
C ARG A 95 8.42 -13.58 16.97
N ASP A 96 8.13 -14.23 15.87
CA ASP A 96 8.51 -15.62 15.59
C ASP A 96 10.03 -15.75 15.41
N GLU A 97 10.67 -14.77 14.76
CA GLU A 97 12.13 -14.65 14.68
C GLU A 97 12.76 -14.55 16.07
N LYS A 98 12.15 -13.77 16.98
CA LYS A 98 12.61 -13.58 18.36
C LYS A 98 12.14 -14.68 19.33
N ILE A 99 11.08 -15.42 19.01
CA ILE A 99 10.38 -16.42 19.83
C ILE A 99 10.35 -17.77 19.08
N ASN A 100 11.47 -18.20 18.51
CA ASN A 100 11.77 -19.64 18.52
C ASN A 100 11.98 -20.04 20.00
N GLY A 101 10.99 -20.45 20.80
CA GLY A 101 9.68 -21.02 20.45
C GLY A 101 8.52 -20.67 21.39
N GLY A 102 7.30 -20.93 20.92
CA GLY A 102 6.05 -20.94 21.69
C GLY A 102 4.77 -21.13 20.85
N VAL A 103 3.73 -21.77 21.40
CA VAL A 103 2.42 -22.07 20.77
C VAL A 103 1.26 -21.56 21.65
N PHE A 104 0.26 -20.93 21.04
CA PHE A 104 -0.98 -20.51 21.72
C PHE A 104 -2.01 -21.65 21.80
N VAL A 105 -2.58 -21.89 22.99
CA VAL A 105 -3.58 -22.93 23.21
C VAL A 105 -4.93 -22.31 23.58
N GLU A 106 -5.91 -22.47 22.70
CA GLU A 106 -7.24 -21.86 22.83
C GLU A 106 -8.05 -22.41 24.01
N ALA A 107 -7.91 -23.70 24.34
CA ALA A 107 -8.60 -24.35 25.47
C ALA A 107 -8.27 -23.73 26.84
N VAL A 108 -7.12 -23.05 26.97
CA VAL A 108 -6.69 -22.35 28.19
C VAL A 108 -6.52 -20.84 27.99
N GLY A 109 -6.78 -20.34 26.77
CA GLY A 109 -6.69 -18.92 26.42
C GLY A 109 -5.31 -18.30 26.66
N LYS A 110 -4.21 -19.07 26.58
CA LYS A 110 -2.86 -18.63 26.95
C LYS A 110 -1.79 -19.05 25.93
N TRP A 111 -0.74 -18.23 25.82
CA TRP A 111 0.49 -18.51 25.05
C TRP A 111 1.42 -19.39 25.90
N ILE A 112 1.98 -20.46 25.31
CA ILE A 112 2.92 -21.38 25.97
C ILE A 112 4.24 -21.38 25.20
N ASP A 113 5.32 -20.88 25.80
CA ASP A 113 6.65 -20.77 25.16
C ASP A 113 7.46 -22.09 25.21
N THR A 114 8.35 -22.33 24.24
CA THR A 114 9.18 -23.55 24.03
C THR A 114 10.64 -23.38 24.53
N ASP A 115 11.03 -22.20 25.01
CA ASP A 115 12.31 -22.00 25.71
C ASP A 115 12.20 -22.51 27.17
N ALA A 116 13.31 -22.94 27.79
CA ALA A 116 13.56 -23.67 29.04
C ALA A 116 12.74 -23.29 30.30
N THR A 117 11.90 -22.26 30.24
CA THR A 117 10.84 -22.00 31.23
C THR A 117 9.68 -23.03 31.14
N ALA A 118 9.61 -23.82 30.06
CA ALA A 118 8.75 -25.00 29.97
C ALA A 118 9.13 -26.09 30.99
N GLU A 119 10.42 -26.26 31.32
CA GLU A 119 10.85 -27.23 32.33
C GLU A 119 10.33 -26.86 33.73
N ARG A 120 10.27 -25.57 34.08
CA ARG A 120 9.71 -25.12 35.38
C ARG A 120 8.21 -25.40 35.51
N ASN A 121 7.46 -25.27 34.42
CA ASN A 121 6.02 -25.56 34.41
C ASN A 121 5.73 -27.06 34.32
N ILE A 122 6.52 -27.84 33.59
CA ILE A 122 6.39 -29.30 33.57
C ILE A 122 6.85 -29.90 34.91
N LEU A 123 7.91 -29.38 35.54
CA LEU A 123 8.35 -29.79 36.89
C LEU A 123 7.34 -29.41 37.97
N SER A 124 6.69 -28.25 37.89
CA SER A 124 5.65 -27.88 38.85
C SER A 124 4.38 -28.73 38.68
N VAL A 125 4.00 -29.05 37.43
CA VAL A 125 2.90 -29.97 37.13
C VAL A 125 3.25 -31.41 37.56
N LYS A 126 4.48 -31.88 37.31
CA LYS A 126 4.96 -33.19 37.79
C LYS A 126 5.02 -33.26 39.31
N ALA A 127 5.52 -32.23 39.98
CA ALA A 127 5.55 -32.15 41.45
C ALA A 127 4.13 -32.14 42.03
N SER A 128 3.16 -31.49 41.38
CA SER A 128 1.76 -31.60 41.80
C SER A 128 1.17 -32.99 41.58
N TYR A 129 1.51 -33.67 40.47
CA TYR A 129 1.08 -35.05 40.24
C TYR A 129 1.71 -36.05 41.22
N ASP A 130 2.99 -35.90 41.59
CA ASP A 130 3.65 -36.74 42.59
C ASP A 130 3.11 -36.49 44.02
N LEU A 131 2.62 -35.27 44.31
CA LEU A 131 2.03 -34.91 45.61
C LEU A 131 0.56 -35.36 45.75
N PHE A 132 -0.17 -35.48 44.63
CA PHE A 132 -1.60 -35.82 44.59
C PHE A 132 -1.89 -37.19 43.96
N GLY A 133 -0.87 -37.95 43.53
CA GLY A 133 -0.99 -39.14 42.70
C GLY A 133 -0.95 -40.50 43.41
N ASP A 134 -0.87 -40.52 44.75
CA ASP A 134 -0.96 -41.75 45.56
C ASP A 134 -2.17 -41.70 46.53
N MET A 135 -3.28 -41.06 46.11
CA MET A 135 -4.60 -41.23 46.71
C MET A 135 -5.71 -41.31 45.67
#